data_AF-A0A392T296-F1
#
_entry.id   AF-A0A392T296-F1
#
_cell.length_a   1.000
_cell.length_b   1.000
_cell.length_c   1.000
_cell.angle_alpha   90.00
_cell.angle_beta   90.00
_cell.angle_gamma   90.00
#
_symmetry.space_group_name_H-M   'P 1'
#
loop_
_entity.id
_entity.type
_entity.pdbx_description
1 polymer ?
#
loop_
_entity_poly.entity_id
_entity_poly.type
_entity_poly.pdbx_seq_one_letter_code
_entity_poly.pdbx_strand_id
1 'polypeptide(L)'
;MIHVFQDNLSGASLDWYMQLERTQIQTWKDLADAFLKQYKYNLDIAPNRMQLQNLNQKSDESFKEYAQRWRELAARVQPPL
;
A
#
# COMPACT_ATOMS: atom_id res chain seq x y z
N MET A 1 -6.36 -19.23 -8.68
CA MET A 1 -5.96 -17.81 -8.48
C MET A 1 -6.68 -17.17 -7.30
N ILE A 2 -8.02 -17.19 -7.23
CA ILE A 2 -8.77 -16.68 -6.06
C ILE A 2 -8.37 -17.39 -4.74
N HIS A 3 -8.23 -18.72 -4.75
CA HIS A 3 -7.81 -19.47 -3.56
C HIS A 3 -6.38 -19.21 -3.09
N VAL A 4 -5.48 -18.75 -3.97
CA VAL A 4 -4.10 -18.40 -3.58
C VAL A 4 -4.07 -16.98 -3.01
N PHE A 5 -5.02 -16.13 -3.42
CA PHE A 5 -5.09 -14.75 -2.95
C PHE A 5 -5.33 -14.68 -1.45
N GLN A 6 -6.29 -15.45 -0.92
CA GLN A 6 -6.54 -15.54 0.53
C GLN A 6 -5.31 -15.97 1.34
N ASP A 7 -4.48 -16.87 0.79
CA ASP A 7 -3.30 -17.40 1.50
C ASP A 7 -2.20 -16.34 1.65
N ASN A 8 -2.27 -15.26 0.86
CA ASN A 8 -1.35 -14.12 0.93
C ASN A 8 -1.90 -12.95 1.78
N LEU A 9 -3.11 -13.07 2.33
CA LEU A 9 -3.73 -12.03 3.15
C LEU A 9 -3.47 -12.30 4.64
N SER A 10 -3.30 -11.23 5.41
CA SER A 10 -3.17 -11.30 6.86
C SER A 10 -3.81 -10.09 7.54
N GLY A 11 -4.23 -10.28 8.80
CA GLY A 11 -4.90 -9.26 9.60
C GLY A 11 -6.13 -8.66 8.90
N ALA A 12 -6.23 -7.33 8.90
CA ALA A 12 -7.39 -6.60 8.37
C ALA A 12 -7.72 -6.90 6.89
N SER A 13 -6.73 -7.35 6.09
CA SER A 13 -6.95 -7.74 4.69
C SER A 13 -7.62 -9.10 4.54
N LEU A 14 -7.34 -10.02 5.46
CA LEU A 14 -8.00 -11.31 5.53
C LEU A 14 -9.43 -11.18 6.07
N ASP A 15 -9.62 -10.36 7.12
CA ASP A 15 -10.94 -10.09 7.68
C ASP A 15 -11.90 -9.49 6.65
N TRP A 16 -11.41 -8.53 5.85
CA TRP A 16 -12.16 -7.96 4.73
C TRP A 16 -12.53 -9.04 3.70
N TYR A 17 -11.57 -9.88 3.30
CA TYR A 17 -11.82 -10.93 2.32
C TYR A 17 -12.86 -11.95 2.80
N MET A 18 -12.89 -12.29 4.09
CA MET A 18 -13.90 -13.18 4.67
C MET A 18 -15.30 -12.58 4.71
N GLN A 19 -15.42 -11.24 4.72
CA GLN A 19 -16.68 -10.52 4.70
C GLN A 19 -17.25 -10.30 3.30
N LEU A 20 -16.50 -10.63 2.24
CA LEU A 20 -16.98 -10.55 0.86
C LEU A 20 -18.10 -11.57 0.63
N GLU A 21 -19.23 -11.10 0.14
CA GLU A 21 -20.31 -11.98 -0.30
C GLU A 21 -19.85 -12.80 -1.50
N ARG A 22 -19.81 -14.13 -1.33
CA ARG A 22 -19.40 -15.08 -2.39
C ARG A 22 -20.26 -15.01 -3.65
N THR A 23 -21.46 -14.44 -3.56
CA THR A 23 -22.38 -14.21 -4.67
C THR A 23 -21.97 -13.04 -5.56
N GLN A 24 -21.21 -12.08 -5.03
CA GLN A 24 -20.77 -10.87 -5.75
C GLN A 24 -19.40 -11.02 -6.41
N ILE A 25 -18.56 -11.94 -5.94
CA ILE A 25 -17.22 -12.20 -6.50
C ILE A 25 -17.27 -13.49 -7.32
N GLN A 26 -17.63 -13.40 -8.59
CA GLN A 26 -17.73 -14.56 -9.49
C GLN A 26 -16.48 -14.75 -10.34
N THR A 27 -15.70 -13.69 -10.55
CA THR A 27 -14.49 -13.72 -11.35
C THR A 27 -13.30 -13.11 -10.60
N TRP A 28 -12.08 -13.42 -11.06
CA TRP A 28 -10.86 -12.75 -10.58
C TRP A 28 -10.90 -11.24 -10.79
N LYS A 29 -11.56 -10.79 -11.87
CA LYS A 29 -11.72 -9.36 -12.17
C LYS A 29 -12.56 -8.67 -11.10
N ASP A 30 -13.68 -9.27 -10.69
CA ASP A 30 -14.54 -8.72 -9.64
C ASP A 30 -13.79 -8.62 -8.30
N LEU A 31 -12.97 -9.63 -7.98
CA LEU A 31 -12.12 -9.62 -6.79
C LEU A 31 -11.07 -8.51 -6.84
N ALA A 32 -10.38 -8.37 -7.98
CA ALA A 32 -9.37 -7.34 -8.18
C ALA A 32 -9.98 -5.94 -8.10
N ASP A 33 -11.15 -5.73 -8.71
CA ASP A 33 -11.85 -4.45 -8.70
C ASP A 33 -12.37 -4.11 -7.29
N ALA A 34 -12.91 -5.09 -6.55
CA ALA A 34 -13.32 -4.92 -5.15
C ALA A 34 -12.12 -4.61 -4.23
N PHE A 35 -11.00 -5.31 -4.39
CA PHE A 35 -9.77 -5.07 -3.64
C PHE A 35 -9.22 -3.68 -3.92
N LEU A 36 -9.12 -3.29 -5.19
CA LEU A 36 -8.68 -1.97 -5.58
C LEU A 36 -9.62 -0.90 -5.07
N LYS A 37 -10.94 -1.10 -5.04
CA LYS A 37 -11.90 -0.14 -4.48
C LYS A 37 -11.75 0.00 -2.97
N GLN A 38 -11.59 -1.10 -2.24
CA GLN A 38 -11.41 -1.12 -0.79
C GLN A 38 -10.11 -0.44 -0.36
N TYR A 39 -9.01 -0.73 -1.07
CA TYR A 39 -7.67 -0.28 -0.71
C TYR A 39 -7.14 0.83 -1.61
N LYS A 40 -7.99 1.44 -2.47
CA LYS A 40 -7.61 2.55 -3.34
C LYS A 40 -6.98 3.69 -2.54
N TYR A 41 -7.54 3.95 -1.37
CA TYR A 41 -7.06 4.99 -0.48
C TYR A 41 -5.62 4.73 0.00
N ASN A 42 -5.18 3.47 0.13
CA ASN A 42 -3.79 3.16 0.44
C ASN A 42 -2.84 3.56 -0.68
N LEU A 43 -3.32 3.60 -1.94
CA LEU A 43 -2.55 4.11 -3.07
C LEU A 43 -2.48 5.65 -3.05
N ASP A 44 -3.56 6.32 -2.62
CA ASP A 44 -3.58 7.77 -2.44
C ASP A 44 -2.75 8.26 -1.24
N ILE A 45 -2.50 7.37 -0.26
CA ILE A 45 -1.55 7.59 0.86
C ILE A 45 -0.11 7.28 0.45
N ALA A 46 0.12 6.58 -0.67
CA ALA A 46 1.47 6.26 -1.09
C ALA A 46 2.26 7.56 -1.29
N PRO A 47 3.46 7.66 -0.71
CA PRO A 47 4.16 8.92 -0.69
C PRO A 47 4.50 9.36 -2.10
N ASN A 48 4.09 10.58 -2.46
CA ASN A 48 4.35 11.10 -3.80
C ASN A 48 5.74 11.78 -3.86
N ARG A 49 6.22 12.05 -5.09
CA ARG A 49 7.53 12.69 -5.31
C ARG A 49 7.67 14.03 -4.58
N MET A 50 6.58 14.77 -4.37
CA MET A 50 6.59 16.03 -3.61
C MET A 50 6.92 15.82 -2.13
N GLN A 51 6.42 14.74 -1.51
CA GLN A 51 6.76 14.41 -0.12
C GLN A 51 8.24 14.06 0.05
N LEU A 52 8.83 13.38 -0.93
CA LEU A 52 10.27 13.09 -0.93
C LEU A 52 11.12 14.35 -1.09
N GLN A 53 10.72 15.27 -1.98
CA GLN A 53 11.40 16.55 -2.18
C GLN A 53 11.28 17.48 -0.97
N ASN A 54 10.15 17.42 -0.27
CA ASN A 54 9.92 18.21 0.94
C ASN A 54 10.52 17.58 2.21
N LEU A 55 11.10 16.38 2.11
CA LEU A 55 11.74 15.73 3.25
C LEU A 55 13.08 16.44 3.53
N ASN A 56 13.10 17.23 4.60
CA ASN A 56 14.31 17.89 5.07
C ASN A 56 14.88 17.20 6.31
N GLN A 57 16.19 17.37 6.49
CA GLN A 57 16.85 16.96 7.73
C GLN A 57 16.34 17.81 8.90
N LYS A 58 15.83 17.17 9.94
CA LYS A 58 15.42 17.82 11.20
C LYS A 58 16.64 18.23 12.03
N SER A 59 16.48 19.23 12.87
CA SER A 59 17.55 19.75 13.75
C SER A 59 18.02 18.75 14.82
N ASP A 60 17.18 17.78 15.17
CA ASP A 60 17.39 16.76 16.19
C ASP A 60 17.78 15.39 15.60
N GLU A 61 17.83 15.23 14.28
CA GLU A 61 18.17 13.95 13.63
C GLU A 61 19.59 13.95 13.04
N SER A 62 20.30 12.84 13.20
CA SER A 62 21.59 12.64 12.55
C SER A 62 21.42 12.49 11.03
N PHE A 63 22.48 12.77 10.28
CA PHE A 63 22.49 12.58 8.83
C PHE A 63 22.17 11.12 8.43
N LYS A 64 22.61 10.15 9.25
CA LYS A 64 22.36 8.72 8.99
C LYS A 64 20.87 8.38 9.12
N GLU A 65 20.20 8.92 10.12
CA GLU A 65 18.76 8.74 10.33
C GLU A 65 17.96 9.41 9.23
N TYR A 66 18.34 10.63 8.84
CA TYR A 66 17.76 11.31 7.68
C TYR A 66 17.90 10.50 6.39
N ALA A 67 19.11 10.03 6.06
CA ALA A 67 19.38 9.25 4.85
C ALA A 67 18.62 7.91 4.82
N GLN A 68 18.37 7.32 5.99
CA GLN A 68 17.55 6.12 6.12
C GLN A 68 16.07 6.44 5.84
N ARG A 69 15.52 7.48 6.49
CA ARG A 69 14.14 7.95 6.29
C ARG A 69 13.86 8.32 4.83
N TRP A 70 14.81 9.02 4.20
CA TRP A 70 14.73 9.38 2.79
C TRP A 70 14.68 8.14 1.89
N ARG A 71 15.53 7.14 2.13
CA ARG A 71 15.52 5.88 1.37
C ARG A 71 14.23 5.10 1.54
N GLU A 72 13.71 5.00 2.76
CA GLU A 72 12.44 4.33 3.03
C GLU A 72 11.25 5.01 2.35
N LEU A 73 11.26 6.34 2.30
CA LEU A 73 10.26 7.12 1.59
C LEU A 73 10.38 6.93 0.08
N ALA A 74 11.59 7.04 -0.47
CA ALA A 74 11.88 6.87 -1.90
C ALA A 74 11.46 5.49 -2.43
N ALA A 75 11.66 4.41 -1.65
CA ALA A 75 11.25 3.05 -2.01
C ALA A 75 9.73 2.88 -2.14
N ARG A 76 8.95 3.79 -1.55
CA ARG A 76 7.48 3.77 -1.55
C ARG A 76 6.87 4.75 -2.55
N VAL A 77 7.70 5.58 -3.22
CA VAL A 77 7.21 6.57 -4.19
C VAL A 77 6.72 5.91 -5.46
N GLN A 78 5.53 6.32 -5.91
CA GLN A 78 4.93 5.91 -7.19
C GLN A 78 4.77 7.13 -8.11
N PRO A 79 5.15 7.05 -9.40
CA PRO A 79 5.92 5.97 -10.00
C PRO A 79 7.34 5.91 -9.42
N PRO A 80 7.99 4.71 -9.43
CA PRO A 80 9.37 4.55 -8.96
C PRO A 80 10.29 5.61 -9.56
N LEU A 81 11.29 6.04 -8.79
CA LEU A 81 12.31 6.99 -9.26
C LEU A 81 13.13 6.42 -10.42
#